data_AF-A0A378JIB1-F1
#
_entry.id   AF-A0A378JIB1-F1
#
_cell.length_a   1.000
_cell.length_b   1.000
_cell.length_c   1.000
_cell.angle_alpha   90.00
_cell.angle_beta   90.00
_cell.angle_gamma   90.00
#
_symmetry.space_group_name_H-M   'P 1'
#
loop_
_entity.id
_entity.type
_entity.pdbx_description
1 polymer ?
#
loop_
_entity_poly.entity_id
_entity_poly.type
_entity_poly.pdbx_seq_one_letter_code
_entity_poly.pdbx_strand_id
1 'polypeptide(L)'
;MEQFLPDLIVTVANKPETNPWIEAKALFENSASQAVYQHTYKLATGSTLGFGEDAGQINSMHINDERTRVVDVIGSPAGLYRIPYLSHRAETHYGSPYYISEADAVSDRTEVAEIAYMLTHAQLLINHDIGSIGQIWGHEVPRLMRVTQPSRFRASVVAAMHAADIVTNKNSLHVTQSTKNSCGKNCVVANVTFDPRQRHVIWQEVYPRNRNINAANANDFGIADEAAGNGNYIFVVWRKYRGCVQHRGKYIASLSFPKVKHPEKR
;
A
#
# COMPACT_ATOMS: atom_id res chain seq x y z
N MET A 1 -0.53 25.62 -2.41
CA MET A 1 0.34 25.02 -1.38
C MET A 1 0.68 23.60 -1.79
N GLU A 2 1.88 23.12 -1.45
CA GLU A 2 2.26 21.72 -1.57
C GLU A 2 2.75 21.23 -0.21
N GLN A 3 2.26 20.08 0.25
CA GLN A 3 2.68 19.48 1.51
C GLN A 3 2.60 17.96 1.43
N PHE A 4 3.42 17.27 2.21
CA PHE A 4 3.25 15.85 2.46
C PHE A 4 2.44 15.67 3.74
N LEU A 5 1.39 14.84 3.68
CA LEU A 5 0.67 14.38 4.86
C LEU A 5 0.93 12.88 5.02
N PRO A 6 1.18 12.39 6.26
CA PRO A 6 1.16 10.96 6.50
C PRO A 6 -0.29 10.56 6.29
N ASP A 7 -0.63 9.82 5.25
CA ASP A 7 -2.03 9.60 4.90
C ASP A 7 -2.43 8.17 5.23
N LEU A 8 -1.61 7.20 4.83
CA LEU A 8 -1.88 5.79 5.09
C LEU A 8 -0.82 5.22 6.04
N ILE A 9 -1.22 4.24 6.83
CA ILE A 9 -0.34 3.32 7.53
C ILE A 9 -0.53 1.96 6.86
N VAL A 10 0.57 1.30 6.51
CA VAL A 10 0.55 -0.03 5.90
C VAL A 10 1.29 -0.99 6.82
N THR A 11 0.58 -1.98 7.36
CA THR A 11 1.21 -3.06 8.12
C THR A 11 1.47 -4.23 7.20
N VAL A 12 2.62 -4.85 7.36
CA VAL A 12 2.98 -6.07 6.63
C VAL A 12 3.45 -7.10 7.61
N ALA A 13 2.90 -8.31 7.54
CA ALA A 13 3.28 -9.44 8.38
C ALA A 13 3.51 -10.71 7.56
N ASN A 14 4.30 -11.63 8.10
CA ASN A 14 4.41 -12.99 7.54
C ASN A 14 3.10 -13.75 7.69
N LYS A 15 2.50 -13.64 8.88
CA LYS A 15 1.24 -14.28 9.27
C LYS A 15 0.39 -13.28 10.05
N PRO A 16 -0.95 -13.41 10.03
CA PRO A 16 -1.83 -12.46 10.71
C PRO A 16 -1.49 -12.32 12.21
N GLU A 17 -1.14 -13.42 12.89
CA GLU A 17 -0.78 -13.38 14.31
C GLU A 17 0.51 -12.59 14.64
N THR A 18 1.33 -12.31 13.63
CA THR A 18 2.65 -11.67 13.75
C THR A 18 2.66 -10.19 13.40
N ASN A 19 1.51 -9.58 13.12
CA ASN A 19 1.45 -8.15 12.84
C ASN A 19 1.99 -7.33 14.03
N PRO A 20 3.01 -6.48 13.78
CA PRO A 20 3.70 -5.74 14.82
C PRO A 20 2.83 -4.62 15.43
N TRP A 21 1.75 -4.22 14.75
CA TRP A 21 0.79 -3.27 15.29
C TRP A 21 -0.34 -4.00 16.02
N ILE A 22 -0.25 -4.04 17.35
CA ILE A 22 -1.16 -4.81 18.20
C ILE A 22 -2.64 -4.41 18.07
N GLU A 23 -2.94 -3.12 17.92
CA GLU A 23 -4.32 -2.64 17.76
C GLU A 23 -4.90 -3.03 16.39
N ALA A 24 -4.12 -2.88 15.31
CA ALA A 24 -4.53 -3.32 13.98
C ALA A 24 -4.79 -4.83 13.97
N LYS A 25 -3.87 -5.61 14.57
CA LYS A 25 -4.02 -7.06 14.73
C LYS A 25 -5.30 -7.44 15.46
N ALA A 26 -5.59 -6.78 16.58
CA ALA A 26 -6.78 -7.07 17.38
C ALA A 26 -8.09 -6.71 16.65
N LEU A 27 -8.08 -5.69 15.80
CA LEU A 27 -9.26 -5.22 15.09
C LEU A 27 -9.52 -5.99 13.80
N PHE A 28 -8.50 -6.16 12.96
CA PHE A 28 -8.66 -6.66 11.58
C PHE A 28 -8.26 -8.12 11.42
N GLU A 29 -7.23 -8.55 12.14
CA GLU A 29 -6.61 -9.88 12.01
C GLU A 29 -6.94 -10.77 13.24
N ASN A 30 -8.09 -10.58 13.89
CA ASN A 30 -8.49 -11.41 15.03
C ASN A 30 -8.97 -12.80 14.58
N SER A 31 -8.99 -13.76 15.51
CA SER A 31 -9.36 -15.16 15.21
C SER A 31 -10.75 -15.33 14.61
N ALA A 32 -11.72 -14.48 14.96
CA ALA A 32 -13.06 -14.56 14.39
C ALA A 32 -13.07 -14.07 12.94
N SER A 33 -12.42 -12.94 12.64
CA SER A 33 -12.24 -12.45 11.26
C SER A 33 -11.50 -13.47 10.40
N GLN A 34 -10.38 -14.00 10.91
CA GLN A 34 -9.59 -15.02 10.20
C GLN A 34 -10.42 -16.27 9.89
N ALA A 35 -11.23 -16.76 10.83
CA ALA A 35 -12.10 -17.92 10.58
C ALA A 35 -13.09 -17.67 9.43
N VAL A 36 -13.65 -16.45 9.35
CA VAL A 36 -14.53 -16.04 8.25
C VAL A 36 -13.76 -16.00 6.93
N TYR A 37 -12.57 -15.39 6.89
CA TYR A 37 -11.75 -15.30 5.68
C TYR A 37 -11.31 -16.68 5.18
N GLN A 38 -10.82 -17.54 6.09
CA GLN A 38 -10.46 -18.93 5.80
C GLN A 38 -11.62 -19.72 5.21
N HIS A 39 -12.80 -19.64 5.84
CA HIS A 39 -13.99 -20.35 5.38
C HIS A 39 -14.47 -19.83 4.02
N THR A 40 -14.54 -18.51 3.84
CA THR A 40 -14.98 -17.88 2.58
C THR A 40 -14.04 -18.22 1.44
N TYR A 41 -12.72 -18.15 1.68
CA TYR A 41 -11.71 -18.52 0.70
C TYR A 41 -11.80 -20.00 0.31
N LYS A 42 -11.98 -20.90 1.29
CA LYS A 42 -12.15 -22.34 1.03
C LYS A 42 -13.42 -22.65 0.24
N LEU A 43 -14.52 -21.96 0.52
CA LEU A 43 -15.75 -22.10 -0.27
C LEU A 43 -15.56 -21.64 -1.71
N ALA A 44 -14.83 -20.54 -1.93
CA ALA A 44 -14.62 -19.99 -3.26
C ALA A 44 -13.60 -20.77 -4.10
N THR A 45 -12.54 -21.30 -3.47
CA THR A 45 -11.38 -21.88 -4.18
C THR A 45 -11.18 -23.38 -3.96
N GLY A 46 -11.89 -23.99 -2.99
CA GLY A 46 -11.68 -25.38 -2.56
C GLY A 46 -10.41 -25.60 -1.73
N SER A 47 -9.57 -24.58 -1.52
CA SER A 47 -8.27 -24.69 -0.84
C SER A 47 -8.23 -23.88 0.46
N THR A 48 -7.35 -24.25 1.39
CA THR A 48 -7.13 -23.47 2.62
C THR A 48 -6.33 -22.21 2.30
N LEU A 49 -6.62 -21.09 2.99
CA LEU A 49 -5.88 -19.85 2.80
C LEU A 49 -4.55 -19.93 3.55
N GLY A 50 -3.44 -19.95 2.80
CA GLY A 50 -2.09 -19.95 3.35
C GLY A 50 -1.45 -18.56 3.40
N PHE A 51 -0.48 -18.38 4.29
CA PHE A 51 0.30 -17.15 4.46
C PHE A 51 1.80 -17.44 4.63
N GLY A 52 2.62 -16.41 4.43
CA GLY A 52 4.05 -16.49 4.64
C GLY A 52 4.77 -17.30 3.58
N GLU A 53 5.82 -18.00 4.01
CA GLU A 53 6.71 -18.79 3.17
C GLU A 53 6.13 -20.18 2.85
N ASP A 54 5.07 -20.59 3.56
CA ASP A 54 4.41 -21.90 3.39
C ASP A 54 3.21 -21.84 2.41
N ALA A 55 2.81 -20.63 1.96
CA ALA A 55 1.58 -20.41 1.22
C ALA A 55 1.54 -21.02 -0.20
N GLY A 56 2.71 -21.37 -0.76
CA GLY A 56 2.86 -21.91 -2.11
C GLY A 56 3.30 -23.38 -2.19
N GLN A 57 3.31 -24.12 -1.09
CA GLN A 57 3.89 -25.49 -0.97
C GLN A 57 3.08 -26.59 -1.68
N ILE A 58 2.66 -26.39 -2.94
CA ILE A 58 1.92 -27.40 -3.72
C ILE A 58 2.80 -28.32 -4.58
N ASN A 59 4.12 -28.08 -4.69
CA ASN A 59 5.04 -28.95 -5.45
C ASN A 59 6.50 -28.83 -4.99
N SER A 60 7.14 -29.95 -4.69
CA SER A 60 8.51 -30.10 -4.11
C SER A 60 9.70 -29.60 -4.96
N MET A 61 9.49 -28.77 -5.98
CA MET A 61 10.55 -28.14 -6.81
C MET A 61 10.59 -26.61 -6.60
N HIS A 62 10.61 -26.15 -5.35
CA HIS A 62 10.43 -24.73 -5.05
C HIS A 62 11.64 -23.84 -5.36
N ILE A 63 11.35 -22.72 -6.03
CA ILE A 63 12.08 -21.46 -5.85
C ILE A 63 11.66 -20.95 -4.46
N ASN A 64 12.55 -21.03 -3.47
CA ASN A 64 12.31 -20.64 -2.06
C ASN A 64 12.12 -19.12 -1.84
N ASP A 65 11.77 -18.38 -2.89
CA ASP A 65 11.71 -16.93 -2.87
C ASP A 65 10.30 -16.34 -2.97
N GLU A 66 9.29 -17.18 -3.18
CA GLU A 66 7.90 -16.77 -3.18
C GLU A 66 7.41 -16.51 -1.75
N ARG A 67 6.95 -15.29 -1.48
CA ARG A 67 6.55 -14.85 -0.15
C ARG A 67 5.17 -14.21 -0.22
N THR A 68 4.20 -14.86 0.42
CA THR A 68 2.86 -14.29 0.57
C THR A 68 2.77 -13.45 1.83
N ARG A 69 2.45 -12.17 1.68
CA ARG A 69 2.36 -11.19 2.76
C ARG A 69 0.93 -10.96 3.20
N VAL A 70 0.74 -10.80 4.51
CA VAL A 70 -0.48 -10.22 5.07
C VAL A 70 -0.26 -8.72 5.11
N VAL A 71 -1.04 -7.98 4.34
CA VAL A 71 -0.93 -6.53 4.20
C VAL A 71 -2.26 -5.86 4.51
N ASP A 72 -2.22 -4.88 5.41
CA ASP A 72 -3.36 -4.03 5.72
C ASP A 72 -3.01 -2.56 5.49
N VAL A 73 -3.91 -1.85 4.81
CA VAL A 73 -3.80 -0.41 4.57
C VAL A 73 -4.85 0.30 5.41
N ILE A 74 -4.41 1.10 6.35
CA ILE A 74 -5.24 1.75 7.38
C ILE A 74 -5.06 3.26 7.27
N GLY A 75 -6.13 4.03 7.46
CA GLY A 75 -6.02 5.48 7.50
C GLY A 75 -5.22 5.96 8.72
N SER A 76 -4.35 6.94 8.50
CA SER A 76 -3.44 7.47 9.53
C SER A 76 -4.10 8.57 10.39
N PRO A 77 -3.47 8.96 11.52
CA PRO A 77 -3.96 10.04 12.37
C PRO A 77 -3.66 11.46 11.84
N ALA A 78 -3.26 11.68 10.58
CA ALA A 78 -2.94 13.03 10.07
C ALA A 78 -4.02 14.08 10.27
N GLY A 79 -5.30 13.67 10.22
CA GLY A 79 -6.41 14.57 10.48
C GLY A 79 -6.37 15.21 11.88
N LEU A 80 -5.76 14.55 12.86
CA LEU A 80 -5.62 15.05 14.24
C LEU A 80 -4.57 16.16 14.37
N TYR A 81 -3.53 16.11 13.54
CA TYR A 81 -2.44 17.10 13.53
C TYR A 81 -2.68 18.28 12.57
N ARG A 82 -3.90 18.39 12.04
CA ARG A 82 -4.25 19.42 11.05
C ARG A 82 -4.23 20.81 11.69
N ILE A 83 -3.42 21.70 11.14
CA ILE A 83 -3.46 23.13 11.45
C ILE A 83 -4.58 23.78 10.61
N PRO A 84 -5.67 24.28 11.21
CA PRO A 84 -6.77 24.91 10.48
C PRO A 84 -6.27 26.01 9.55
N TYR A 85 -6.86 26.10 8.35
CA TYR A 85 -6.58 27.12 7.32
C TYR A 85 -5.18 27.08 6.68
N LEU A 86 -4.20 26.43 7.32
CA LEU A 86 -2.83 26.33 6.84
C LEU A 86 -2.48 24.97 6.25
N SER A 87 -3.23 23.92 6.57
CA SER A 87 -2.95 22.56 6.08
C SER A 87 -4.15 21.93 5.38
N HIS A 88 -3.89 21.15 4.34
CA HIS A 88 -4.94 20.36 3.68
C HIS A 88 -5.57 19.36 4.68
N ARG A 89 -6.83 19.04 4.45
CA ARG A 89 -7.50 17.96 5.16
C ARG A 89 -6.98 16.62 4.61
N ALA A 90 -6.55 15.73 5.50
CA ALA A 90 -6.22 14.36 5.14
C ALA A 90 -7.44 13.69 4.48
N GLU A 91 -7.18 12.95 3.41
CA GLU A 91 -8.19 12.22 2.66
C GLU A 91 -8.70 11.01 3.43
N THR A 92 -7.83 10.41 4.21
CA THR A 92 -8.11 9.17 4.93
C THR A 92 -8.50 9.42 6.39
N HIS A 93 -9.19 8.45 6.98
CA HIS A 93 -9.68 8.52 8.35
C HIS A 93 -8.92 7.56 9.26
N TYR A 94 -8.47 8.07 10.41
CA TYR A 94 -7.71 7.29 11.38
C TYR A 94 -8.44 6.00 11.76
N GLY A 95 -7.73 4.87 11.66
CA GLY A 95 -8.24 3.55 12.05
C GLY A 95 -9.26 2.94 11.10
N SER A 96 -9.61 3.58 9.98
CA SER A 96 -10.47 2.97 8.97
C SER A 96 -9.65 2.04 8.06
N PRO A 97 -10.11 0.79 7.79
CA PRO A 97 -9.43 -0.11 6.88
C PRO A 97 -9.76 0.24 5.42
N TYR A 98 -8.73 0.51 4.61
CA TYR A 98 -8.85 0.78 3.18
C TYR A 98 -8.60 -0.47 2.33
N TYR A 99 -7.76 -1.37 2.81
CA TYR A 99 -7.49 -2.67 2.20
C TYR A 99 -7.05 -3.64 3.28
N ILE A 100 -7.56 -4.87 3.25
CA ILE A 100 -7.17 -5.97 4.14
C ILE A 100 -6.95 -7.18 3.25
N SER A 101 -5.70 -7.63 3.14
CA SER A 101 -5.32 -8.71 2.22
C SER A 101 -6.07 -10.03 2.46
N GLU A 102 -6.43 -10.33 3.72
CA GLU A 102 -7.19 -11.54 4.07
C GLU A 102 -8.63 -11.46 3.56
N ALA A 103 -9.25 -10.28 3.61
CA ALA A 103 -10.60 -10.05 3.10
C ALA A 103 -10.66 -10.08 1.57
N ASP A 104 -9.55 -9.72 0.92
CA ASP A 104 -9.38 -9.70 -0.54
C ASP A 104 -8.73 -10.99 -1.09
N ALA A 105 -8.52 -12.00 -0.23
CA ALA A 105 -7.71 -13.18 -0.55
C ALA A 105 -8.17 -13.93 -1.81
N VAL A 106 -9.47 -13.96 -2.11
CA VAL A 106 -9.96 -14.62 -3.34
C VAL A 106 -9.44 -13.89 -4.59
N SER A 107 -9.59 -12.56 -4.64
CA SER A 107 -9.16 -11.75 -5.78
C SER A 107 -7.64 -11.70 -5.90
N ASP A 108 -6.93 -11.61 -4.77
CA ASP A 108 -5.46 -11.65 -4.70
C ASP A 108 -4.92 -13.02 -5.17
N ARG A 109 -5.39 -14.14 -4.60
CA ARG A 109 -4.77 -15.45 -4.87
C ARG A 109 -5.15 -16.10 -6.19
N THR A 110 -6.31 -15.76 -6.74
CA THR A 110 -6.72 -16.18 -8.08
C THR A 110 -6.22 -15.24 -9.17
N GLU A 111 -5.65 -14.10 -8.79
CA GLU A 111 -5.09 -13.08 -9.68
C GLU A 111 -6.11 -12.46 -10.66
N VAL A 112 -7.40 -12.75 -10.47
CA VAL A 112 -8.47 -12.33 -11.38
C VAL A 112 -8.55 -10.80 -11.49
N ALA A 113 -8.32 -10.10 -10.38
CA ALA A 113 -8.29 -8.65 -10.33
C ALA A 113 -7.13 -8.07 -11.13
N GLU A 114 -5.95 -8.70 -11.04
CA GLU A 114 -4.74 -8.24 -11.70
C GLU A 114 -4.73 -8.58 -13.19
N ILE A 115 -5.27 -9.73 -13.60
CA ILE A 115 -5.49 -10.03 -15.03
C ILE A 115 -6.40 -8.95 -15.66
N ALA A 116 -7.54 -8.63 -15.02
CA ALA A 116 -8.44 -7.59 -15.51
C ALA A 116 -7.77 -6.20 -15.54
N TYR A 117 -6.96 -5.88 -14.54
CA TYR A 117 -6.21 -4.63 -14.49
C TYR A 117 -5.17 -4.52 -15.61
N MET A 118 -4.37 -5.55 -15.82
CA MET A 118 -3.33 -5.58 -16.87
C MET A 118 -3.91 -5.52 -18.28
N LEU A 119 -5.09 -6.12 -18.52
CA LEU A 119 -5.79 -6.01 -19.81
C LEU A 119 -6.15 -4.56 -20.18
N THR A 120 -6.34 -3.69 -19.19
CA THR A 120 -6.66 -2.27 -19.39
C THR A 120 -5.44 -1.35 -19.25
N HIS A 121 -4.31 -1.87 -18.78
CA HIS A 121 -3.08 -1.12 -18.50
C HIS A 121 -1.83 -1.85 -19.01
N ALA A 122 -1.87 -2.37 -20.24
CA ALA A 122 -0.78 -3.16 -20.83
C ALA A 122 0.57 -2.41 -20.86
N GLN A 123 0.56 -1.07 -20.87
CA GLN A 123 1.78 -0.27 -20.75
C GLN A 123 2.57 -0.53 -19.45
N LEU A 124 1.91 -0.98 -18.38
CA LEU A 124 2.55 -1.29 -17.09
C LEU A 124 3.38 -2.58 -17.12
N LEU A 125 3.32 -3.36 -18.21
CA LEU A 125 4.06 -4.63 -18.32
C LEU A 125 5.53 -4.45 -18.73
N ILE A 126 5.94 -3.22 -19.10
CA ILE A 126 7.26 -2.95 -19.67
C ILE A 126 7.91 -1.80 -18.92
N ASN A 127 9.10 -2.02 -18.35
CA ASN A 127 9.91 -1.01 -17.63
C ASN A 127 9.23 -0.40 -16.39
N HIS A 128 8.40 -1.18 -15.69
CA HIS A 128 7.71 -0.78 -14.46
C HIS A 128 8.21 -1.60 -13.28
N ASP A 129 9.52 -1.55 -13.06
CA ASP A 129 10.20 -2.25 -11.98
C ASP A 129 10.31 -1.35 -10.74
N ILE A 130 10.00 -1.92 -9.57
CA ILE A 130 10.27 -1.30 -8.28
C ILE A 130 11.73 -1.58 -7.94
N GLY A 131 12.56 -0.54 -7.95
CA GLY A 131 13.98 -0.66 -7.65
C GLY A 131 14.85 0.31 -8.44
N SER A 132 16.17 0.08 -8.42
CA SER A 132 17.11 0.75 -9.31
C SER A 132 17.58 -0.19 -10.42
N ILE A 133 18.23 0.37 -11.45
CA ILE A 133 18.92 -0.42 -12.47
C ILE A 133 19.92 -1.35 -11.76
N GLY A 134 19.79 -2.66 -12.00
CA GLY A 134 20.63 -3.70 -11.40
C GLY A 134 20.23 -4.13 -9.97
N GLN A 135 19.21 -3.52 -9.36
CA GLN A 135 18.66 -3.90 -8.05
C GLN A 135 17.13 -3.78 -8.08
N ILE A 136 16.49 -4.70 -8.80
CA ILE A 136 15.03 -4.80 -8.86
C ILE A 136 14.54 -5.54 -7.62
N TRP A 137 13.58 -4.95 -6.91
CA TRP A 137 12.96 -5.53 -5.72
C TRP A 137 11.69 -6.29 -6.09
N GLY A 138 10.98 -5.84 -7.13
CA GLY A 138 9.79 -6.44 -7.71
C GLY A 138 9.27 -5.61 -8.89
N HIS A 139 8.08 -5.92 -9.38
CA HIS A 139 7.42 -5.18 -10.47
C HIS A 139 6.21 -4.43 -9.91
N GLU A 140 5.78 -3.32 -10.52
CA GLU A 140 4.56 -2.60 -10.08
C GLU A 140 3.27 -3.38 -10.39
N VAL A 141 3.29 -4.27 -11.37
CA VAL A 141 2.19 -5.18 -11.72
C VAL A 141 2.73 -6.60 -11.98
N PRO A 142 1.98 -7.65 -11.63
CA PRO A 142 0.69 -7.62 -10.96
C PRO A 142 0.84 -7.20 -9.48
N ARG A 143 -0.14 -6.44 -8.97
CA ARG A 143 -0.18 -5.89 -7.60
C ARG A 143 -0.61 -6.94 -6.58
N LEU A 144 0.03 -8.11 -6.60
CA LEU A 144 -0.28 -9.22 -5.70
C LEU A 144 0.45 -9.08 -4.36
N MET A 145 -0.12 -9.64 -3.30
CA MET A 145 0.56 -9.72 -1.99
C MET A 145 1.54 -10.90 -1.94
N ARG A 146 1.56 -11.73 -2.98
CA ARG A 146 2.58 -12.73 -3.26
C ARG A 146 3.70 -12.12 -4.09
N VAL A 147 4.90 -12.06 -3.51
CA VAL A 147 6.07 -11.45 -4.13
C VAL A 147 7.23 -12.45 -4.16
N THR A 148 7.83 -12.63 -5.33
CA THR A 148 9.03 -13.46 -5.51
C THR A 148 10.28 -12.62 -5.30
N GLN A 149 10.86 -12.69 -4.10
CA GLN A 149 12.01 -11.87 -3.73
C GLN A 149 12.74 -12.47 -2.51
N PRO A 150 14.03 -12.88 -2.63
CA PRO A 150 14.83 -13.46 -1.54
C PRO A 150 14.78 -12.71 -0.20
N SER A 151 14.81 -11.39 -0.26
CA SER A 151 14.76 -10.56 0.94
C SER A 151 13.32 -10.44 1.45
N ARG A 152 13.10 -10.82 2.70
CA ARG A 152 11.80 -10.66 3.36
C ARG A 152 11.41 -9.18 3.47
N PHE A 153 12.39 -8.31 3.70
CA PHE A 153 12.16 -6.87 3.75
C PHE A 153 11.71 -6.32 2.39
N ARG A 154 12.46 -6.61 1.33
CA ARG A 154 12.12 -6.13 -0.02
C ARG A 154 10.76 -6.67 -0.49
N ALA A 155 10.48 -7.95 -0.23
CA ALA A 155 9.17 -8.54 -0.52
C ALA A 155 8.03 -7.80 0.20
N SER A 156 8.21 -7.47 1.48
CA SER A 156 7.23 -6.71 2.26
C SER A 156 7.06 -5.27 1.76
N VAL A 157 8.13 -4.60 1.34
CA VAL A 157 8.04 -3.25 0.77
C VAL A 157 7.25 -3.26 -0.55
N VAL A 158 7.52 -4.24 -1.42
CA VAL A 158 6.79 -4.39 -2.70
C VAL A 158 5.31 -4.69 -2.44
N ALA A 159 4.99 -5.63 -1.56
CA ALA A 159 3.60 -5.93 -1.21
C ALA A 159 2.87 -4.73 -0.59
N ALA A 160 3.56 -3.94 0.25
CA ALA A 160 3.02 -2.69 0.78
C ALA A 160 2.73 -1.67 -0.34
N MET A 161 3.65 -1.53 -1.29
CA MET A 161 3.46 -0.65 -2.46
C MET A 161 2.27 -1.09 -3.32
N HIS A 162 2.10 -2.39 -3.54
CA HIS A 162 0.94 -2.95 -4.25
C HIS A 162 -0.39 -2.62 -3.56
N ALA A 163 -0.49 -2.89 -2.26
CA ALA A 163 -1.71 -2.62 -1.50
C ALA A 163 -2.05 -1.11 -1.49
N ALA A 164 -1.03 -0.25 -1.35
CA ALA A 164 -1.24 1.19 -1.41
C ALA A 164 -1.61 1.69 -2.82
N ASP A 165 -1.09 1.07 -3.88
CA ASP A 165 -1.50 1.32 -5.27
C ASP A 165 -2.98 0.94 -5.45
N ILE A 166 -3.40 -0.28 -5.06
CA ILE A 166 -4.80 -0.74 -5.10
C ILE A 166 -5.73 0.28 -4.43
N VAL A 167 -5.38 0.76 -3.24
CA VAL A 167 -6.19 1.72 -2.48
C VAL A 167 -6.30 3.09 -3.19
N THR A 168 -5.24 3.52 -3.86
CA THR A 168 -5.13 4.91 -4.35
C THR A 168 -5.40 5.10 -5.84
N ASN A 169 -5.21 4.08 -6.67
CA ASN A 169 -5.50 4.09 -8.10
C ASN A 169 -6.81 3.36 -8.42
N LYS A 170 -7.05 3.04 -9.70
CA LYS A 170 -8.14 2.15 -10.09
C LYS A 170 -7.77 0.74 -9.68
N ASN A 171 -8.64 0.15 -8.89
CA ASN A 171 -8.68 -1.27 -8.61
C ASN A 171 -9.96 -1.81 -9.25
N SER A 172 -9.84 -2.94 -9.92
CA SER A 172 -11.00 -3.68 -10.42
C SER A 172 -11.03 -4.99 -9.65
N LEU A 173 -12.20 -5.36 -9.13
CA LEU A 173 -12.44 -6.66 -8.48
C LEU A 173 -11.73 -6.89 -7.13
N HIS A 174 -10.85 -6.00 -6.67
CA HIS A 174 -10.36 -6.03 -5.29
C HIS A 174 -11.42 -5.56 -4.28
N VAL A 175 -11.42 -6.15 -3.10
CA VAL A 175 -12.20 -5.72 -1.93
C VAL A 175 -11.45 -4.57 -1.24
N THR A 176 -11.80 -3.33 -1.58
CA THR A 176 -11.14 -2.14 -1.04
C THR A 176 -12.09 -0.96 -0.89
N GLN A 177 -11.81 -0.11 0.10
CA GLN A 177 -12.33 1.25 0.15
C GLN A 177 -11.33 2.18 -0.55
N SER A 178 -11.58 2.53 -1.81
CA SER A 178 -10.64 3.36 -2.57
C SER A 178 -10.67 4.83 -2.15
N THR A 179 -9.52 5.49 -2.25
CA THR A 179 -9.43 6.96 -2.11
C THR A 179 -10.14 7.66 -3.27
N LYS A 180 -10.56 8.91 -3.09
CA LYS A 180 -11.43 9.65 -4.03
C LYS A 180 -10.93 11.05 -4.39
N ASN A 181 -9.68 11.36 -4.06
CA ASN A 181 -9.11 12.70 -4.05
C ASN A 181 -9.99 13.72 -3.28
N SER A 182 -10.34 13.42 -2.03
CA SER A 182 -11.33 14.19 -1.25
C SER A 182 -10.80 15.49 -0.62
N CYS A 183 -9.59 15.95 -0.97
CA CYS A 183 -8.95 17.11 -0.34
C CYS A 183 -9.56 18.48 -0.73
N GLY A 184 -10.44 18.51 -1.73
CA GLY A 184 -11.27 19.67 -2.05
C GLY A 184 -11.21 20.14 -3.51
N LYS A 185 -12.01 21.16 -3.84
CA LYS A 185 -11.98 21.81 -5.16
C LYS A 185 -10.60 22.44 -5.40
N ASN A 186 -10.01 22.17 -6.57
CA ASN A 186 -8.66 22.62 -6.94
C ASN A 186 -7.58 22.09 -5.98
N CYS A 187 -7.76 20.88 -5.46
CA CYS A 187 -6.77 20.14 -4.72
C CYS A 187 -6.61 18.74 -5.33
N VAL A 188 -5.37 18.24 -5.37
CA VAL A 188 -5.04 16.88 -5.79
C VAL A 188 -4.15 16.21 -4.75
N VAL A 189 -4.48 14.97 -4.43
CA VAL A 189 -3.66 14.05 -3.64
C VAL A 189 -2.96 13.10 -4.61
N ALA A 190 -1.65 12.94 -4.44
CA ALA A 190 -0.88 11.97 -5.20
C ALA A 190 -1.40 10.54 -4.96
N ASN A 191 -1.50 9.74 -6.01
CA ASN A 191 -1.69 8.30 -5.87
C ASN A 191 -0.35 7.64 -5.52
N VAL A 192 -0.42 6.44 -4.97
CA VAL A 192 0.75 5.68 -4.55
C VAL A 192 1.15 4.75 -5.69
N THR A 193 2.26 5.09 -6.32
CA THR A 193 2.93 4.30 -7.36
C THR A 193 4.43 4.35 -7.07
N PHE A 194 5.24 3.58 -7.80
CA PHE A 194 6.68 3.68 -7.63
C PHE A 194 7.17 5.09 -8.00
N ASP A 195 7.85 5.76 -7.07
CA ASP A 195 8.32 7.13 -7.20
C ASP A 195 9.80 7.21 -6.79
N PRO A 196 10.73 6.89 -7.70
CA PRO A 196 12.16 6.74 -7.38
C PRO A 196 12.80 8.04 -6.87
N ARG A 197 12.19 9.20 -7.17
CA ARG A 197 12.64 10.53 -6.74
C ARG A 197 11.84 11.08 -5.56
N GLN A 198 10.89 10.32 -5.01
CA GLN A 198 10.05 10.70 -3.88
C GLN A 198 9.40 12.09 -4.03
N ARG A 199 8.98 12.44 -5.27
CA ARG A 199 8.39 13.75 -5.60
C ARG A 199 6.93 13.86 -5.17
N HIS A 200 6.25 12.75 -5.02
CA HIS A 200 4.81 12.59 -4.80
C HIS A 200 4.50 11.71 -3.61
N VAL A 201 5.36 10.72 -3.30
CA VAL A 201 5.17 9.79 -2.19
C VAL A 201 6.48 9.59 -1.44
N ILE A 202 6.41 9.57 -0.11
CA ILE A 202 7.52 9.16 0.76
C ILE A 202 7.05 7.94 1.56
N TRP A 203 7.86 6.88 1.52
CA TRP A 203 7.69 5.70 2.36
C TRP A 203 8.58 5.84 3.59
N GLN A 204 7.98 5.82 4.77
CA GLN A 204 8.70 5.78 6.04
C GLN A 204 8.42 4.46 6.73
N GLU A 205 9.43 3.63 6.90
CA GLU A 205 9.37 2.52 7.86
C GLU A 205 9.34 3.11 9.26
N VAL A 206 8.33 2.78 10.06
CA VAL A 206 8.23 3.15 11.49
C VAL A 206 8.71 2.00 12.36
N TYR A 207 8.45 0.77 11.94
CA TYR A 207 8.96 -0.44 12.59
C TYR A 207 9.62 -1.35 11.56
N PRO A 208 10.81 -1.92 11.88
CA PRO A 208 11.54 -1.81 13.15
C PRO A 208 12.50 -0.63 13.31
N ARG A 209 12.97 0.03 12.24
CA ARG A 209 14.14 0.94 12.31
C ARG A 209 13.83 2.43 12.24
N ASN A 210 12.59 2.82 12.03
CA ASN A 210 12.14 4.21 11.93
C ASN A 210 12.97 5.07 10.95
N ARG A 211 12.88 4.78 9.64
CA ARG A 211 13.63 5.50 8.59
C ARG A 211 12.84 5.64 7.29
N ASN A 212 13.25 6.57 6.44
CA ASN A 212 12.71 6.65 5.08
C ASN A 212 13.28 5.54 4.19
N ILE A 213 12.40 4.93 3.40
CA ILE A 213 12.72 3.89 2.43
C ILE A 213 12.66 4.48 1.02
N ASN A 214 13.69 4.19 0.23
CA ASN A 214 13.70 4.45 -1.20
C ASN A 214 14.23 3.22 -1.93
N ALA A 215 13.34 2.44 -2.55
CA ALA A 215 13.74 1.24 -3.29
C ALA A 215 14.65 1.55 -4.49
N ALA A 216 14.66 2.81 -4.99
CA ALA A 216 15.57 3.25 -6.04
C ALA A 216 16.99 3.59 -5.54
N ASN A 217 17.23 3.56 -4.22
CA ASN A 217 18.57 3.75 -3.68
C ASN A 217 19.38 2.46 -3.85
N ALA A 218 20.28 2.43 -4.83
CA ALA A 218 21.13 1.27 -5.13
C ALA A 218 22.04 0.83 -3.97
N ASN A 219 22.27 1.69 -2.97
CA ASN A 219 23.07 1.39 -1.79
C ASN A 219 22.24 0.87 -0.61
N ASP A 220 20.91 0.87 -0.72
CA ASP A 220 20.01 0.37 0.31
C ASP A 220 19.63 -1.08 0.00
N PHE A 221 20.29 -2.02 0.66
CA PHE A 221 19.97 -3.43 0.53
C PHE A 221 18.90 -3.92 1.50
N GLY A 222 18.48 -3.08 2.47
CA GLY A 222 17.52 -3.48 3.48
C GLY A 222 18.00 -4.55 4.47
N ILE A 223 19.31 -4.87 4.50
CA ILE A 223 19.87 -6.00 5.27
C ILE A 223 19.58 -5.86 6.77
N ALA A 224 19.77 -4.67 7.31
CA ALA A 224 19.57 -4.43 8.73
C ALA A 224 18.06 -4.34 9.10
N ASP A 225 17.22 -3.89 8.18
CA ASP A 225 15.76 -3.89 8.34
C ASP A 225 15.23 -5.32 8.33
N GLU A 226 15.75 -6.16 7.42
CA GLU A 226 15.44 -7.58 7.35
C GLU A 226 15.83 -8.34 8.62
N ALA A 227 17.03 -8.09 9.15
CA ALA A 227 17.50 -8.71 10.39
C ALA A 227 16.62 -8.33 11.59
N ALA A 228 16.15 -7.08 11.65
CA ALA A 228 15.37 -6.58 12.78
C ALA A 228 13.87 -6.91 12.69
N GLY A 229 13.29 -6.87 11.49
CA GLY A 229 11.84 -6.95 11.30
C GLY A 229 11.35 -8.39 11.13
N ASN A 230 12.23 -9.29 10.70
CA ASN A 230 11.95 -10.72 10.55
C ASN A 230 10.68 -10.99 9.70
N GLY A 231 10.41 -10.14 8.70
CA GLY A 231 9.22 -10.24 7.83
C GLY A 231 8.01 -9.40 8.28
N ASN A 232 8.11 -8.68 9.40
CA ASN A 232 7.05 -7.87 9.97
C ASN A 232 7.46 -6.39 10.01
N TYR A 233 6.65 -5.52 9.40
CA TYR A 233 6.99 -4.11 9.18
C TYR A 233 5.76 -3.20 9.30
N ILE A 234 6.00 -1.94 9.66
CA ILE A 234 4.98 -0.90 9.64
C ILE A 234 5.53 0.26 8.82
N PHE A 235 4.79 0.67 7.80
CA PHE A 235 5.11 1.81 6.97
C PHE A 235 4.08 2.92 7.13
N VAL A 236 4.53 4.16 7.15
CA VAL A 236 3.70 5.34 6.93
C VAL A 236 3.93 5.83 5.51
N VAL A 237 2.84 5.98 4.77
CA VAL A 237 2.85 6.50 3.40
C VAL A 237 2.47 7.97 3.44
N TRP A 238 3.46 8.81 3.18
CA TRP A 238 3.27 10.24 3.08
C TRP A 238 2.90 10.58 1.64
N ARG A 239 1.66 10.99 1.43
CA ARG A 239 1.15 11.38 0.10
C ARG A 239 1.26 12.89 -0.05
N LYS A 240 1.65 13.35 -1.24
CA LYS A 240 1.72 14.78 -1.55
C LYS A 240 0.34 15.34 -1.87
N TYR A 241 -0.04 16.38 -1.13
CA TYR A 241 -1.23 17.18 -1.34
C TYR A 241 -0.82 18.48 -2.02
N ARG A 242 -1.46 18.80 -3.14
CA ARG A 242 -1.19 20.01 -3.91
C ARG A 242 -2.47 20.74 -4.26
N GLY A 243 -2.50 22.02 -3.95
CA GLY A 243 -3.58 22.91 -4.39
C GLY A 243 -4.02 23.89 -3.31
N CYS A 244 -5.33 24.12 -3.27
CA CYS A 244 -5.98 25.04 -2.34
C CYS A 244 -6.36 24.33 -1.03
N VAL A 245 -6.07 24.98 0.09
CA VAL A 245 -6.58 24.58 1.40
C VAL A 245 -8.01 25.10 1.55
N GLN A 246 -8.96 24.19 1.76
CA GLN A 246 -10.36 24.58 1.93
C GLN A 246 -10.60 25.28 3.27
N HIS A 247 -11.34 26.38 3.21
CA HIS A 247 -11.78 27.15 4.37
C HIS A 247 -13.24 27.57 4.19
N ARG A 248 -13.96 27.73 5.30
CA ARG A 248 -15.31 28.32 5.29
C ARG A 248 -15.17 29.83 5.13
N GLY A 249 -15.85 30.40 4.14
CA GLY A 249 -15.82 31.83 3.85
C GLY A 249 -16.54 32.15 2.55
N LYS A 250 -16.69 33.45 2.26
CA LYS A 250 -17.20 33.92 0.97
C LYS A 250 -16.03 34.06 0.01
N TYR A 251 -16.09 33.39 -1.14
CA TYR A 251 -15.10 33.58 -2.19
C TYR A 251 -15.23 35.00 -2.75
N ILE A 252 -14.19 35.82 -2.59
CA ILE A 252 -14.17 37.22 -3.06
C ILE A 252 -13.52 37.28 -4.44
N ALA A 253 -12.27 36.83 -4.57
CA ALA A 253 -11.52 36.75 -5.82
C ALA A 253 -10.34 35.78 -5.66
N SER A 254 -9.84 35.26 -6.77
CA SER A 254 -8.59 34.50 -6.83
C SER A 254 -7.46 35.43 -7.27
N LEU A 255 -6.38 35.48 -6.48
CA LEU A 255 -5.16 36.19 -6.85
C LEU A 255 -4.29 35.36 -7.80
N SER A 256 -4.40 34.03 -7.70
CA SER A 256 -3.80 33.07 -8.63
C SER A 256 -4.53 31.73 -8.50
N PHE A 257 -4.56 30.96 -9.59
CA PHE A 257 -4.97 29.57 -9.55
C PHE A 257 -3.73 28.70 -9.71
N PRO A 258 -3.42 27.81 -8.74
CA PRO A 258 -2.46 26.75 -9.03
C PRO A 258 -3.05 25.92 -10.19
N LYS A 259 -2.26 25.70 -11.24
CA LYS A 259 -2.62 24.74 -12.32
C LYS A 259 -2.53 23.33 -11.73
N VAL A 260 -3.56 22.93 -10.99
CA VAL A 260 -3.67 21.59 -10.43
C VAL A 260 -4.34 20.72 -11.49
N LYS A 261 -3.58 19.79 -12.08
CA LYS A 261 -4.15 18.76 -12.95
C LYS A 261 -5.13 17.90 -12.15
N HIS A 262 -6.12 17.31 -12.83
CA HIS A 262 -6.99 16.31 -12.23
C HIS A 262 -6.18 15.11 -11.72
N PRO A 263 -6.65 14.41 -10.66
CA PRO A 263 -6.04 13.15 -10.25
C PRO A 263 -6.13 12.14 -11.41
N GLU A 264 -4.99 11.82 -12.01
CA GLU A 264 -4.89 10.76 -13.00
C GLU A 264 -4.74 9.43 -12.25
N LYS A 265 -5.88 8.86 -11.81
CA LYS A 265 -5.91 7.46 -11.38
C LYS A 265 -5.61 6.60 -12.61
N ARG A 266 -4.43 6.00 -12.61
CA ARG A 266 -4.11 4.89 -13.50
C ARG A 266 -4.80 3.62 -13.02
#